data_AF-A0A975L5S6-F1
#
_entry.id   AF-A0A975L5S6-F1
#
_cell.length_a   1.000
_cell.length_b   1.000
_cell.length_c   1.000
_cell.angle_alpha   90.00
_cell.angle_beta   90.00
_cell.angle_gamma   90.00
#
_symmetry.space_group_name_H-M   'P 1'
#
loop_
_entity.id
_entity.type
_entity.pdbx_description
1 polymer ?
#
loop_
_entity_poly.entity_id
_entity_poly.type
_entity_poly.pdbx_seq_one_letter_code
_entity_poly.pdbx_strand_id
1 'polypeptide(L)'
;MSLRQLRVLIEHLPPTSAWHRERRGHSWTAETYLLAVIGDAVREHATYTVAVNSKNPRSVKKPDPLPRPVDHAEEERKAREDRERATAFAQMVGRLTPDFQHLFG
;
A
#
# COMPACT_ATOMS: atom_id res chain seq x y z
N MET A 1 28.88 -13.32 -28.68
CA MET A 1 28.31 -12.94 -27.37
C MET A 1 28.58 -14.06 -26.38
N SER A 2 29.10 -13.74 -25.19
CA SER A 2 29.29 -14.73 -24.11
C SER A 2 28.13 -14.72 -23.12
N LEU A 3 27.93 -15.82 -22.38
CA LEU A 3 26.89 -15.91 -21.34
C LEU A 3 27.03 -14.83 -20.26
N ARG A 4 28.26 -14.40 -19.96
CA ARG A 4 28.51 -13.27 -19.04
C ARG A 4 27.96 -11.96 -19.59
N GLN A 5 28.15 -11.69 -20.88
CA GLN A 5 27.61 -10.49 -21.53
C GLN A 5 26.08 -10.51 -21.59
N LEU A 6 25.48 -11.69 -21.83
CA LEU A 6 24.03 -11.86 -21.87
C LEU A 6 23.40 -11.66 -20.48
N ARG A 7 24.06 -12.13 -19.42
CA ARG A 7 23.63 -11.89 -18.03
C ARG A 7 23.60 -10.41 -17.66
N VAL A 8 24.66 -9.66 -17.99
CA VAL A 8 24.74 -8.21 -17.73
C VAL A 8 23.63 -7.46 -18.47
N LEU A 9 23.30 -7.84 -19.70
CA LEU A 9 22.21 -7.23 -20.45
C LEU A 9 20.84 -7.46 -19.81
N ILE A 10 20.60 -8.66 -19.25
CA ILE A 10 19.34 -8.98 -18.57
C ILE A 10 19.23 -8.25 -17.22
N GLU A 11 20.32 -8.24 -16.43
CA GLU A 11 20.35 -7.62 -15.10
C GLU A 11 20.16 -6.09 -15.15
N HIS A 12 20.53 -5.45 -16.26
CA HIS A 12 20.40 -4.01 -16.47
C HIS A 12 19.29 -3.62 -17.45
N LEU A 13 18.30 -4.50 -17.67
CA LEU A 13 17.13 -4.13 -18.45
C LEU A 13 16.39 -2.95 -17.80
N PRO A 14 15.85 -2.01 -18.60
CA PRO A 14 15.05 -0.93 -18.06
C PRO A 14 13.87 -1.46 -17.24
N PRO A 15 13.47 -0.79 -16.14
CA PRO A 15 12.32 -1.18 -15.33
C PRO A 15 10.99 -1.26 -16.08
N THR A 16 10.91 -0.69 -17.28
CA THR A 16 9.76 -0.68 -18.19
C THR A 16 9.82 -1.77 -19.26
N SER A 17 10.88 -2.58 -19.28
CA SER A 17 11.05 -3.68 -20.24
C SER A 17 9.96 -4.75 -20.12
N ALA A 18 9.76 -5.51 -21.19
CA ALA A 18 8.79 -6.62 -21.22
C ALA A 18 9.03 -7.64 -20.11
N TRP A 19 10.28 -7.99 -19.83
CA TRP A 19 10.66 -8.91 -18.76
C TRP A 19 10.25 -8.41 -17.37
N HIS A 20 10.51 -7.13 -17.07
CA HIS A 20 10.11 -6.55 -15.79
C HIS A 20 8.59 -6.48 -15.61
N ARG A 21 7.83 -6.21 -16.70
CA ARG A 21 6.36 -6.22 -16.65
C ARG A 21 5.79 -7.62 -16.43
N GLU A 22 6.34 -8.61 -17.12
CA GLU A 22 5.97 -10.02 -16.94
C GLU A 22 6.23 -10.47 -15.50
N ARG A 23 7.40 -10.14 -14.94
CA ARG A 23 7.75 -10.51 -13.56
C ARG A 23 6.89 -9.84 -12.49
N ARG A 24 6.48 -8.58 -12.70
CA ARG A 24 5.58 -7.86 -11.78
C ARG A 24 4.12 -8.26 -11.93
N GLY A 25 3.75 -8.94 -13.01
CA GLY A 25 2.37 -9.31 -13.31
C GLY A 25 1.48 -8.13 -13.74
N HIS A 26 2.04 -6.96 -14.02
CA HIS A 26 1.28 -5.79 -14.47
C HIS A 26 2.09 -4.83 -15.34
N SER A 27 1.40 -3.95 -16.07
CA SER A 27 2.00 -3.03 -17.04
C SER A 27 2.41 -1.66 -16.48
N TRP A 28 2.03 -1.33 -15.23
CA TRP A 28 2.30 -0.02 -14.65
C TRP A 28 3.80 0.28 -14.53
N THR A 29 4.17 1.45 -15.03
CA THR A 29 5.50 2.03 -14.86
C THR A 29 5.54 2.93 -13.62
N ALA A 30 6.73 3.35 -13.20
CA ALA A 30 6.88 4.32 -12.11
C ALA A 30 6.10 5.62 -12.39
N GLU A 31 6.08 6.08 -13.64
CA GLU A 31 5.29 7.22 -14.08
C GLU A 31 3.78 6.97 -13.91
N THR A 32 3.29 5.76 -14.24
CA THR A 32 1.88 5.41 -14.03
C THR A 32 1.50 5.45 -12.55
N TYR A 33 2.37 4.93 -11.67
CA TYR A 33 2.16 5.02 -10.22
C TYR A 33 2.16 6.47 -9.74
N LEU A 34 3.11 7.28 -10.20
CA LEU A 34 3.19 8.70 -9.83
C LEU A 34 1.94 9.47 -10.27
N LEU A 35 1.49 9.25 -11.51
CA LEU A 35 0.27 9.86 -12.03
C LEU A 35 -0.98 9.43 -11.25
N ALA A 36 -1.07 8.17 -10.82
CA ALA A 36 -2.18 7.72 -9.98
C ALA A 36 -2.17 8.41 -8.60
N VAL A 37 -0.98 8.58 -7.99
CA VAL A 37 -0.83 9.32 -6.72
C VAL A 37 -1.23 10.78 -6.88
N ILE A 38 -0.76 11.45 -7.93
CA ILE A 38 -1.12 12.84 -8.23
C ILE A 38 -2.62 12.96 -8.47
N GLY A 39 -3.21 12.05 -9.26
CA GLY A 39 -4.64 12.02 -9.55
C GLY A 39 -5.50 11.88 -8.29
N ASP A 40 -5.10 10.99 -7.36
CA ASP A 40 -5.79 10.84 -6.08
C ASP A 40 -5.69 12.12 -5.22
N ALA A 41 -4.52 12.73 -5.14
CA ALA A 41 -4.32 13.97 -4.39
C ALA A 41 -5.17 15.13 -4.94
N VAL A 42 -5.26 15.26 -6.28
CA VAL A 42 -6.10 16.28 -6.92
C VAL A 42 -7.58 16.04 -6.65
N ARG A 43 -8.05 14.79 -6.75
CA ARG A 43 -9.45 14.42 -6.46
C ARG A 43 -9.79 14.69 -5.00
N GLU A 44 -8.89 14.36 -4.08
CA GLU A 44 -9.01 14.67 -2.67
C GLU A 44 -9.08 16.18 -2.41
N HIS A 45 -8.18 16.96 -2.99
CA HIS A 45 -8.19 18.43 -2.85
C HIS A 45 -9.47 19.07 -3.42
N ALA A 46 -9.94 18.61 -4.58
CA ALA A 46 -11.19 19.05 -5.16
C ALA A 46 -12.37 18.76 -4.21
N THR A 47 -12.36 17.58 -3.58
CA THR A 47 -13.38 17.19 -2.60
C THR A 47 -13.36 18.08 -1.36
N TYR A 48 -12.18 18.42 -0.84
CA TYR A 48 -12.06 19.38 0.25
C TYR A 48 -12.60 20.75 -0.13
N THR A 49 -12.30 21.21 -1.35
CA THR A 49 -12.79 22.49 -1.84
C THR A 49 -14.32 22.50 -1.92
N VAL A 50 -14.95 21.42 -2.38
CA VAL A 50 -16.40 21.28 -2.39
C VAL A 50 -16.98 21.19 -0.98
N ALA A 51 -16.34 20.44 -0.08
CA ALA A 51 -16.78 20.28 1.29
C ALA A 51 -16.80 21.60 2.07
N VAL A 52 -15.79 22.46 1.87
CA VAL A 52 -15.72 23.78 2.52
C VAL A 52 -16.84 24.72 2.04
N ASN A 53 -17.26 24.60 0.78
CA ASN A 53 -18.32 25.42 0.19
C ASN A 53 -19.72 24.80 0.32
N SER A 54 -19.84 23.65 0.97
CA SER A 54 -21.08 22.90 1.14
C SER A 54 -21.82 23.34 2.42
N LYS A 55 -23.15 23.35 2.37
CA LYS A 55 -24.00 23.55 3.57
C LYS A 55 -23.84 22.42 4.60
N ASN A 56 -23.48 21.22 4.14
CA ASN A 56 -23.18 20.07 4.98
C ASN A 56 -21.85 19.42 4.55
N PRO A 57 -20.71 19.85 5.11
CA PRO A 57 -19.40 19.32 4.71
C PRO A 57 -19.25 17.82 4.95
N ARG A 58 -19.92 17.27 5.98
CA ARG A 58 -19.82 15.85 6.35
C ARG A 58 -20.52 14.92 5.36
N SER A 59 -21.43 15.43 4.54
CA SER A 59 -22.10 14.62 3.51
C SER A 59 -21.28 14.49 2.23
N VAL A 60 -20.18 15.23 2.09
CA VAL A 60 -19.30 15.13 0.92
C VAL A 60 -18.42 13.89 1.08
N LYS A 61 -18.68 12.85 0.28
CA LYS A 61 -17.94 11.59 0.33
C LYS A 61 -16.54 11.77 -0.26
N LYS A 62 -15.51 11.32 0.45
CA LYS A 62 -14.14 11.23 -0.08
C LYS A 62 -14.11 10.24 -1.25
N PRO A 63 -13.46 10.57 -2.38
CA PRO A 63 -13.33 9.66 -3.49
C PRO A 63 -12.50 8.45 -3.12
N ASP A 64 -12.89 7.29 -3.63
CA ASP A 64 -12.08 6.08 -3.52
C ASP A 64 -10.79 6.25 -4.35
N PRO A 65 -9.64 5.78 -3.84
CA PRO A 65 -8.38 5.83 -4.57
C PRO A 65 -8.49 5.15 -5.93
N LEU A 66 -7.74 5.64 -6.92
CA LEU A 66 -7.66 5.00 -8.22
C LEU A 66 -7.20 3.53 -8.07
N PRO A 67 -7.81 2.59 -8.82
CA PRO A 67 -7.43 1.19 -8.76
C PRO A 67 -5.97 1.05 -9.19
N ARG A 68 -5.16 0.46 -8.30
CA ARG A 68 -3.75 0.16 -8.55
C ARG A 68 -3.59 -1.34 -8.84
N PRO A 69 -2.58 -1.75 -9.60
CA PRO A 69 -2.18 -3.14 -9.66
C PRO A 69 -1.78 -3.55 -8.26
N VAL A 70 -2.38 -4.62 -7.79
CA VAL A 70 -2.00 -5.25 -6.53
C VAL A 70 -0.63 -5.87 -6.73
N ASP A 71 0.38 -5.29 -6.08
CA ASP A 71 1.65 -5.97 -5.89
C ASP A 71 1.41 -7.03 -4.82
N HIS A 72 1.08 -8.25 -5.24
CA HIS A 72 0.77 -9.35 -4.34
C HIS A 72 1.89 -9.59 -3.31
N ALA A 73 3.15 -9.27 -3.64
CA ALA A 73 4.26 -9.36 -2.71
C ALA A 73 4.18 -8.32 -1.58
N GLU A 74 3.65 -7.12 -1.88
CA GLU A 74 3.42 -6.07 -0.90
C GLU A 74 2.20 -6.36 -0.02
N GLU A 75 1.12 -6.92 -0.59
CA GLU A 75 -0.04 -7.38 0.16
C GLU A 75 0.31 -8.49 1.16
N GLU A 76 1.09 -9.49 0.71
CA GLU A 76 1.57 -10.56 1.57
C GLU A 76 2.49 -10.05 2.69
N ARG A 77 3.36 -9.07 2.39
CA ARG A 77 4.20 -8.41 3.39
C ARG A 77 3.36 -7.70 4.44
N LYS A 78 2.38 -6.89 4.02
CA LYS A 78 1.49 -6.14 4.92
C LYS A 78 0.62 -7.06 5.77
N ALA A 79 0.07 -8.12 5.16
CA ALA A 79 -0.71 -9.13 5.88
C ALA A 79 0.13 -9.85 6.95
N ARG A 80 1.42 -10.10 6.69
CA ARG A 80 2.33 -10.66 7.70
C ARG A 80 2.59 -9.66 8.84
N GLU A 81 2.89 -8.41 8.52
CA GLU A 81 3.10 -7.35 9.52
C GLU A 81 1.87 -7.14 10.41
N ASP A 82 0.67 -7.17 9.83
CA ASP A 82 -0.59 -7.03 10.58
C ASP A 82 -0.82 -8.21 11.53
N ARG A 83 -0.48 -9.44 11.11
CA ARG A 83 -0.53 -10.63 11.99
C ARG A 83 0.47 -10.51 13.14
N GLU A 84 1.69 -10.06 12.87
CA GLU A 84 2.73 -9.84 13.87
C GLU A 84 2.33 -8.76 14.89
N ARG A 85 1.69 -7.68 14.44
CA ARG A 85 1.15 -6.65 15.33
C ARG A 85 0.02 -7.20 16.19
N ALA A 86 -0.88 -8.00 15.62
CA ALA A 86 -1.98 -8.61 16.35
C ALA A 86 -1.48 -9.58 17.43
N THR A 87 -0.46 -10.39 17.13
CA THR A 87 0.14 -11.30 18.12
C THR A 87 0.90 -10.54 19.21
N ALA A 88 1.66 -9.49 18.86
CA ALA A 88 2.34 -8.64 19.82
C ALA A 88 1.35 -7.93 20.75
N PHE A 89 0.23 -7.43 20.21
CA PHE A 89 -0.84 -6.82 20.99
C PHE A 89 -1.50 -7.82 21.95
N ALA A 90 -1.81 -9.03 21.48
CA ALA A 90 -2.38 -10.08 22.32
C ALA A 90 -1.43 -10.48 23.48
N GLN A 91 -0.13 -10.58 23.21
CA GLN A 91 0.87 -10.85 24.24
C GLN A 91 1.01 -9.70 25.24
N MET A 92 0.96 -8.45 24.78
CA MET A 92 0.97 -7.27 25.65
C MET A 92 -0.22 -7.27 26.60
N VAL A 93 -1.43 -7.49 26.08
CA VAL A 93 -2.66 -7.58 26.88
C VAL A 93 -2.56 -8.72 27.88
N GLY A 94 -2.11 -9.91 27.45
CA GLY A 94 -1.96 -11.08 28.32
C GLY A 94 -0.92 -10.92 29.44
N ARG A 95 0.02 -9.97 29.32
CA ARG A 95 0.98 -9.63 30.39
C ARG A 95 0.43 -8.60 31.38
N LEU A 96 -0.54 -7.78 30.97
CA LEU A 96 -1.15 -6.73 31.80
C LEU A 96 -2.35 -7.25 32.61
N THR A 97 -3.02 -8.30 32.14
CA THR A 97 -4.19 -8.89 32.80
C THR A 97 -3.95 -9.81 34.02
N PRO A 98 -2.76 -10.38 34.30
CA PRO A 98 -2.55 -11.20 35.49
C PRO A 98 -2.77 -10.41 36.80
N ASP A 99 -2.37 -9.13 36.83
CA ASP A 99 -2.33 -8.31 38.05
C ASP A 99 -3.70 -7.75 38.50
N PHE A 100 -4.72 -7.80 37.64
CA PHE A 100 -6.06 -7.27 37.96
C PHE A 100 -6.99 -8.30 38.62
N GLN A 101 -6.61 -9.58 38.64
CA GLN A 101 -7.46 -10.63 39.24
C GLN A 101 -7.61 -10.48 40.75
N HIS A 102 -6.71 -9.78 41.43
CA HIS A 102 -6.73 -9.58 42.88
C HIS A 102 -7.53 -8.34 43.33
N LEU A 103 -7.92 -7.46 42.40
CA LEU A 103 -8.61 -6.19 42.70
C LEU A 103 -10.14 -6.29 42.72
N PHE A 104 -10.69 -7.46 42.36
CA PHE A 104 -12.13 -7.74 42.33
C PHE A 104 -12.53 -8.93 43.24
N GLY A 105 -11.70 -9.25 44.24
CA GLY A 105 -11.99 -10.24 45.29
C GLY A 105 -12.59 -9.62 46.54
#